data_AF-A0A6J1FDB4-F1
#
_entry.id   AF-A0A6J1FDB4-F1
#
_cell.length_a   1.000
_cell.length_b   1.000
_cell.length_c   1.000
_cell.angle_alpha   90.00
_cell.angle_beta   90.00
_cell.angle_gamma   90.00
#
_symmetry.space_group_name_H-M   'P 1'
#
loop_
_entity.id
_entity.type
_entity.pdbx_description
1 polymer ?
#
loop_
_entity_poly.entity_id
_entity_poly.type
_entity_poly.pdbx_seq_one_letter_code
_entity_poly.pdbx_strand_id
1 'polypeptide(L)'
;MEISALFFIIFFLLSPISIKAQTTTTHCSHGSPSIHLPFTFNLSCSSNTTRIHFKSYDSLSIKSISYDQKRLDLIDLNGCVHGAFLKLNLTLTPFRYFYVVRDYKYLNCTSKLSSPSPPIPCLSRPRDYYVYVVREMEETPRFCKEVKKVKIPFEYSPYLDDGSFGLSLSWGANDDEGRTESERGCLYKAPNYEGVILLAAMVVISSMVIIKICHSKKHKILKEEVQKKVFEHPYEALKPGSDEVSV
;
A
#
# COMPACT_ATOMS: atom_id res chain seq x y z
N MET A 1 -0.49 23.36 -39.00
CA MET A 1 0.56 22.95 -38.05
C MET A 1 0.45 23.63 -36.68
N GLU A 2 -0.34 24.70 -36.52
CA GLU A 2 -0.34 25.49 -35.27
C GLU A 2 -1.20 24.92 -34.12
N ILE A 3 -2.33 24.28 -34.44
CA ILE A 3 -3.21 23.68 -33.40
C ILE A 3 -2.51 22.53 -32.66
N SER A 4 -1.60 21.81 -33.34
CA SER A 4 -0.87 20.70 -32.74
C SER A 4 0.17 21.16 -31.71
N ALA A 5 0.74 22.36 -31.88
CA ALA A 5 1.72 22.90 -30.93
C ALA A 5 1.06 23.36 -29.63
N LEU A 6 -0.17 23.91 -29.73
CA LEU A 6 -0.95 24.34 -28.57
C LEU A 6 -1.35 23.18 -27.66
N PHE A 7 -1.72 22.02 -28.22
CA PHE A 7 -2.04 20.83 -27.44
C PHE A 7 -0.82 20.28 -26.68
N PHE A 8 0.38 20.34 -27.26
CA PHE A 8 1.61 19.92 -26.59
C PHE A 8 1.93 20.81 -25.37
N ILE A 9 1.76 22.13 -25.49
CA ILE A 9 2.04 23.08 -24.40
C ILE A 9 1.06 22.89 -23.24
N ILE A 10 -0.22 22.66 -23.52
CA ILE A 10 -1.25 22.42 -22.50
C ILE A 10 -0.98 21.10 -21.74
N PHE A 11 -0.47 20.07 -22.42
CA PHE A 11 -0.11 18.79 -21.79
C PHE A 11 1.09 18.90 -20.84
N PHE A 12 2.07 19.75 -21.16
CA PHE A 12 3.21 20.04 -20.27
C PHE A 12 2.82 20.91 -19.07
N LEU A 13 1.86 21.82 -19.22
CA LEU A 13 1.40 22.72 -18.14
C LEU A 13 0.42 22.04 -17.16
N LEU A 14 -0.28 20.99 -17.58
CA LEU A 14 -1.18 20.19 -16.73
C LEU A 14 -0.48 19.00 -16.07
N SER A 15 0.82 18.82 -16.30
CA SER A 15 1.60 17.83 -15.57
C SER A 15 1.65 18.22 -14.09
N PRO A 16 1.12 17.41 -13.16
CA PRO A 16 1.20 17.74 -11.75
C PRO A 16 2.69 17.76 -11.38
N ILE A 17 3.18 18.95 -11.03
CA ILE A 17 4.50 19.10 -10.41
C ILE A 17 4.43 18.22 -9.17
N SER A 18 5.13 17.09 -9.21
CA SER A 18 5.28 16.22 -8.05
C SER A 18 6.11 17.00 -7.04
N ILE A 19 5.42 17.76 -6.19
CA ILE A 19 6.02 18.37 -4.99
C ILE A 19 6.40 17.19 -4.12
N LYS A 20 7.63 16.72 -4.28
CA LYS A 20 8.22 15.72 -3.41
C LYS A 20 8.35 16.41 -2.05
N ALA A 21 7.37 16.18 -1.17
CA ALA A 21 7.41 16.65 0.20
C ALA A 21 8.76 16.22 0.78
N GLN A 22 9.59 17.22 1.14
CA GLN A 22 10.89 17.00 1.73
C GLN A 22 10.67 16.45 3.14
N THR A 23 10.49 15.14 3.23
CA THR A 23 10.44 14.42 4.48
C THR A 23 11.86 14.30 4.99
N THR A 24 12.16 15.01 6.06
CA THR A 24 13.45 14.95 6.76
C THR A 24 13.67 13.51 7.23
N THR A 25 14.56 12.79 6.55
CA THR A 25 15.01 11.46 6.94
C THR A 25 15.95 11.59 8.14
N THR A 26 15.44 11.35 9.34
CA THR A 26 16.30 11.18 10.51
C THR A 26 16.87 9.76 10.49
N HIS A 27 18.09 9.61 9.96
CA HIS A 27 18.85 8.37 10.07
C HIS A 27 19.54 8.30 11.44
N CYS A 28 19.27 7.25 12.21
CA CYS A 28 19.94 7.02 13.50
C CYS A 28 21.26 6.21 13.36
N SER A 29 21.47 5.47 12.26
CA SER A 29 22.72 4.74 11.95
C SER A 29 22.74 4.18 10.51
N HIS A 30 23.92 3.75 10.04
CA HIS A 30 24.07 3.03 8.76
C HIS A 30 23.38 1.66 8.87
N GLY A 31 22.26 1.46 8.15
CA GLY A 31 21.43 0.25 8.23
C GLY A 31 20.14 0.39 9.04
N SER A 32 19.91 1.54 9.71
CA SER A 32 18.59 1.84 10.29
C SER A 32 17.53 2.05 9.20
N PRO A 33 16.27 1.59 9.41
CA PRO A 33 15.20 1.82 8.44
C PRO A 33 14.96 3.33 8.26
N SER A 34 14.82 3.78 7.02
CA SER A 34 14.41 5.17 6.75
C SER A 34 13.04 5.41 7.39
N ILE A 35 12.88 6.50 8.14
CA ILE A 35 11.63 6.82 8.84
C ILE A 35 10.89 7.96 8.13
N HIS A 36 9.86 7.60 7.38
CA HIS A 36 8.91 8.50 6.71
C HIS A 36 7.51 8.20 7.23
N LEU A 37 7.30 8.45 8.52
CA LEU A 37 5.97 8.32 9.07
C LEU A 37 5.08 9.42 8.49
N PRO A 38 3.81 9.14 8.16
CA PRO A 38 2.88 10.18 7.71
C PRO A 38 2.50 11.18 8.84
N PHE A 39 3.12 11.06 10.01
CA PHE A 39 2.88 11.86 11.21
C PHE A 39 4.20 12.13 11.96
N THR A 40 4.25 13.24 12.68
CA THR A 40 5.37 13.60 13.55
C THR A 40 5.21 12.91 14.90
N PHE A 41 5.99 11.86 15.17
CA PHE A 41 6.11 11.29 16.52
C PHE A 41 7.41 11.71 17.19
N ASN A 42 7.39 11.67 18.52
CA ASN A 42 8.58 11.83 19.32
C ASN A 42 9.45 10.58 19.14
N LEU A 43 10.46 10.70 18.28
CA LEU A 43 11.47 9.69 18.02
C LEU A 43 12.78 10.12 18.69
N SER A 44 13.52 9.16 19.23
CA SER A 44 14.89 9.40 19.69
C SER A 44 15.84 8.38 19.11
N CYS A 45 17.03 8.82 18.74
CA CYS A 45 18.14 7.94 18.39
C CYS A 45 19.00 7.69 19.63
N SER A 46 19.25 6.44 19.99
CA SER A 46 20.24 6.08 21.00
C SER A 46 21.00 4.83 20.56
N SER A 47 22.33 4.91 20.53
CA SER A 47 23.22 3.76 20.33
C SER A 47 22.81 2.86 19.16
N ASN A 48 22.64 3.43 17.96
CA ASN A 48 22.21 2.74 16.72
C ASN A 48 20.78 2.19 16.70
N THR A 49 19.98 2.43 17.74
CA THR A 49 18.55 2.07 17.78
C THR A 49 17.69 3.32 17.68
N THR A 50 16.66 3.24 16.85
CA THR A 50 15.61 4.27 16.84
C THR A 50 14.53 3.86 17.81
N ARG A 51 14.09 4.78 18.65
CA ARG A 51 13.05 4.55 19.63
C ARG A 51 11.88 5.46 19.39
N ILE A 52 10.68 4.94 19.58
CA ILE A 52 9.44 5.69 19.58
C ILE A 52 8.95 5.88 21.01
N HIS A 53 8.60 7.12 21.35
CA HIS A 53 8.08 7.46 22.67
C HIS A 53 6.56 7.53 22.62
N PHE A 54 5.93 6.82 23.54
CA PHE A 54 4.51 6.95 23.80
C PHE A 54 4.29 7.87 25.00
N LYS A 55 3.10 8.46 25.15
CA LYS A 55 2.79 9.20 26.39
C LYS A 55 2.42 8.27 27.54
N SER A 56 1.81 7.13 27.22
CA SER A 56 1.29 6.15 28.17
C SER A 56 2.32 5.11 28.62
N TYR A 57 3.43 5.01 27.90
CA TYR A 57 4.51 4.08 28.10
C TYR A 57 5.80 4.79 27.75
N ASP A 58 6.95 4.30 28.22
CA ASP A 58 8.25 4.89 27.90
C ASP A 58 8.57 4.74 26.39
N SER A 59 9.80 4.33 26.08
CA SER A 59 10.25 4.17 24.71
C SER A 59 10.27 2.70 24.30
N LEU A 60 9.74 2.44 23.10
CA LEU A 60 9.88 1.15 22.43
C LEU A 60 10.89 1.28 21.29
N SER A 61 11.75 0.28 21.12
CA SER A 61 12.72 0.27 20.03
C SER A 61 12.07 -0.19 18.74
N ILE A 62 12.38 0.48 17.64
CA ILE A 62 11.93 0.09 16.31
C ILE A 62 12.79 -1.06 15.82
N LYS A 63 12.15 -2.20 15.53
CA LYS A 63 12.77 -3.38 14.90
C LYS A 63 12.78 -3.25 13.38
N SER A 64 11.61 -2.95 12.81
CA SER A 64 11.43 -2.83 11.37
C SER A 64 10.25 -1.93 11.04
N ILE A 65 10.30 -1.32 9.86
CA ILE A 65 9.21 -0.54 9.28
C ILE A 65 8.98 -1.03 7.87
N SER A 66 7.74 -1.39 7.55
CA SER A 66 7.29 -1.69 6.19
C SER A 66 6.25 -0.67 5.78
N TYR A 67 6.61 0.22 4.85
CA TYR A 67 5.70 1.26 4.35
C TYR A 67 4.57 0.70 3.52
N ASP A 68 4.89 -0.26 2.65
CA ASP A 68 3.92 -0.91 1.75
C ASP A 68 2.80 -1.61 2.55
N GLN A 69 3.18 -2.26 3.66
CA GLN A 69 2.22 -2.94 4.55
C GLN A 69 1.68 -2.03 5.65
N LYS A 70 2.13 -0.77 5.73
CA LYS A 70 1.87 0.16 6.84
C LYS A 70 2.06 -0.54 8.20
N ARG A 71 3.23 -1.17 8.39
CA ARG A 71 3.56 -2.00 9.56
C ARG A 71 4.81 -1.49 10.27
N LEU A 72 4.72 -1.36 11.59
CA LEU A 72 5.79 -0.93 12.50
C LEU A 72 5.98 -2.02 13.53
N ASP A 73 7.14 -2.68 13.50
CA ASP A 73 7.49 -3.70 14.49
C ASP A 73 8.34 -3.07 15.60
N LEU A 74 7.92 -3.28 16.84
CA LEU A 74 8.51 -2.70 18.03
C LEU A 74 9.02 -3.77 18.98
N ILE A 75 10.10 -3.48 19.69
CA ILE A 75 10.66 -4.33 20.74
C ILE A 75 10.66 -3.55 22.04
N ASP A 76 10.23 -4.21 23.12
CA ASP A 76 10.41 -3.73 24.47
C ASP A 76 11.79 -4.13 25.01
N LEU A 77 12.71 -3.18 25.13
CA LEU A 77 14.05 -3.46 25.65
C LEU A 77 14.08 -3.70 27.16
N ASN A 78 12.97 -3.42 27.86
CA ASN A 78 12.86 -3.71 29.29
C ASN A 78 12.65 -5.21 29.57
N GLY A 79 12.57 -6.05 28.54
CA GLY A 79 12.39 -7.50 28.67
C GLY A 79 11.02 -7.87 29.25
N CYS A 80 10.00 -7.01 29.10
CA CYS A 80 8.68 -7.26 29.65
C CYS A 80 7.57 -6.77 28.73
N VAL A 81 7.39 -7.48 27.61
CA VAL A 81 6.34 -7.21 26.61
C VAL A 81 4.94 -7.12 27.26
N HIS A 82 4.65 -7.95 28.26
CA HIS A 82 3.41 -7.87 29.03
C HIS A 82 3.25 -6.54 29.78
N GLY A 83 4.34 -5.98 30.29
CA GLY A 83 4.35 -4.64 30.88
C GLY A 83 4.02 -3.55 29.87
N ALA A 84 4.52 -3.69 28.64
CA ALA A 84 4.15 -2.80 27.53
C ALA A 84 2.65 -2.87 27.23
N PHE A 85 2.07 -4.06 27.03
CA PHE A 85 0.62 -4.21 26.77
C PHE A 85 -0.26 -3.66 27.91
N LEU A 86 0.19 -3.78 29.17
CA LEU A 86 -0.56 -3.29 30.32
C LEU A 86 -0.64 -1.75 30.36
N LYS A 87 0.44 -1.07 29.96
CA LYS A 87 0.58 0.39 30.10
C LYS A 87 0.29 1.15 28.81
N LEU A 88 0.63 0.58 27.65
CA LEU A 88 0.49 1.22 26.36
C LEU A 88 -0.97 1.56 26.06
N ASN A 89 -1.21 2.80 25.66
CA ASN A 89 -2.49 3.32 25.25
C ASN A 89 -2.33 3.93 23.86
N LEU A 90 -2.93 3.27 22.87
CA LEU A 90 -2.87 3.68 21.47
C LEU A 90 -4.03 4.61 21.08
N THR A 91 -5.00 4.86 21.95
CA THR A 91 -6.22 5.63 21.62
C THR A 91 -5.92 7.06 21.16
N LEU A 92 -4.85 7.68 21.69
CA LEU A 92 -4.42 9.02 21.31
C LEU A 92 -3.29 9.00 20.27
N THR A 93 -3.12 7.87 19.58
CA THR A 93 -2.10 7.69 18.55
C THR A 93 -2.76 7.29 17.24
N PRO A 94 -2.20 7.63 16.07
CA PRO A 94 -2.60 7.07 14.77
C PRO A 94 -2.34 5.56 14.62
N PHE A 95 -1.79 4.89 15.63
CA PHE A 95 -1.48 3.47 15.57
C PHE A 95 -2.63 2.61 16.05
N ARG A 96 -2.77 1.45 15.41
CA ARG A 96 -3.58 0.32 15.87
C ARG A 96 -2.74 -0.95 15.89
N TYR A 97 -3.20 -2.00 16.55
CA TYR A 97 -2.55 -3.31 16.44
C TYR A 97 -2.61 -3.80 14.99
N PHE A 98 -1.50 -4.32 14.48
CA PHE A 98 -1.43 -4.86 13.11
C PHE A 98 -2.19 -6.19 12.98
N TYR A 99 -2.19 -6.99 14.04
CA TYR A 99 -2.88 -8.28 14.10
C TYR A 99 -4.21 -8.17 14.86
N VAL A 100 -5.10 -9.14 14.61
CA VAL A 100 -6.37 -9.28 15.33
C VAL A 100 -6.10 -9.50 16.81
N VAL A 101 -6.77 -8.73 17.65
CA VAL A 101 -6.62 -8.79 19.10
C VAL A 101 -7.76 -9.53 19.78
N ARG A 102 -7.45 -10.15 20.93
CA ARG A 102 -8.42 -10.77 21.83
C ARG A 102 -8.37 -10.10 23.19
N ASP A 103 -9.49 -10.12 23.91
CA ASP A 103 -9.56 -9.57 25.27
C ASP A 103 -8.94 -10.54 26.28
N TYR A 104 -8.06 -9.99 27.11
CA TYR A 104 -7.40 -10.69 28.20
C TYR A 104 -7.53 -9.88 29.49
N LYS A 105 -7.59 -10.58 30.62
CA LYS A 105 -7.58 -10.00 31.97
C LYS A 105 -6.24 -10.29 32.63
N TYR A 106 -5.63 -9.25 33.21
CA TYR A 106 -4.49 -9.42 34.10
C TYR A 106 -4.98 -9.57 35.53
N LEU A 107 -4.48 -10.60 36.22
CA LEU A 107 -4.77 -10.88 37.61
C LEU A 107 -3.50 -10.72 38.44
N ASN A 108 -3.59 -10.06 39.58
CA ASN A 108 -2.54 -10.01 40.59
C ASN A 108 -3.01 -10.80 41.82
N CYS A 109 -2.26 -11.84 42.17
CA CYS A 109 -2.62 -12.82 43.18
C CYS A 109 -1.56 -12.91 44.27
N THR A 110 -1.98 -12.98 45.52
CA THR A 110 -1.06 -13.18 46.67
C THR A 110 -0.56 -14.62 46.78
N SER A 111 -1.11 -15.55 46.00
CA SER A 111 -0.74 -16.96 45.96
C SER A 111 -0.83 -17.49 44.53
N LYS A 112 -0.11 -18.57 44.23
CA LYS A 112 -0.09 -19.15 42.89
C LYS A 112 -1.47 -19.71 42.53
N LEU A 113 -1.94 -19.42 41.31
CA LEU A 113 -3.10 -20.13 40.75
C LEU A 113 -2.73 -21.57 40.43
N SER A 114 -3.71 -22.46 40.59
CA SER A 114 -3.75 -23.74 39.88
C SER A 114 -4.19 -23.48 38.43
N SER A 115 -3.35 -22.82 37.65
CA SER A 115 -3.56 -22.53 36.23
C SER A 115 -2.55 -23.32 35.40
N PRO A 116 -2.91 -23.82 34.20
CA PRO A 116 -1.94 -24.43 33.28
C PRO A 116 -0.85 -23.44 32.84
N SER A 117 -1.14 -22.14 32.92
CA SER A 117 -0.21 -21.06 32.58
C SER A 117 0.59 -20.61 33.80
N PRO A 118 1.93 -20.57 33.75
CA PRO A 118 2.74 -20.05 34.83
C PRO A 118 2.58 -18.52 34.93
N PRO A 119 2.90 -17.91 36.08
CA PRO A 119 2.84 -16.46 36.24
C PRO A 119 3.88 -15.75 35.38
N ILE A 120 3.57 -14.53 34.94
CA ILE A 120 4.44 -13.68 34.12
C ILE A 120 5.66 -13.26 34.95
N PRO A 121 6.89 -13.73 34.64
CA PRO A 121 8.05 -13.52 35.51
C PRO A 121 8.39 -12.04 35.71
N CYS A 122 8.42 -11.25 34.63
CA CYS A 122 8.81 -9.83 34.68
C CYS A 122 7.79 -8.91 35.40
N LEU A 123 6.57 -9.39 35.64
CA LEU A 123 5.54 -8.67 36.39
C LEU A 123 5.29 -9.27 37.78
N SER A 124 5.84 -10.45 38.07
CA SER A 124 5.63 -11.15 39.34
C SER A 124 6.81 -10.94 40.27
N ARG A 125 6.56 -11.04 41.58
CA ARG A 125 7.61 -11.07 42.58
C ARG A 125 7.46 -12.33 43.43
N PRO A 126 8.36 -13.32 43.27
CA PRO A 126 8.27 -14.56 44.04
C PRO A 126 8.15 -14.28 45.55
N ARG A 127 7.21 -14.98 46.20
CA ARG A 127 6.86 -14.86 47.64
C ARG A 127 5.99 -13.65 48.02
N ASP A 128 5.86 -12.63 47.16
CA ASP A 128 5.00 -11.48 47.42
C ASP A 128 3.70 -11.56 46.62
N TYR A 129 3.81 -11.67 45.30
CA TYR A 129 2.65 -11.71 44.41
C TYR A 129 2.97 -12.31 43.03
N TYR A 130 1.93 -12.82 42.38
CA TYR A 130 1.99 -13.53 41.11
C TYR A 130 1.02 -12.90 40.13
N VAL A 131 1.52 -12.50 38.96
CA VAL A 131 0.72 -11.88 37.91
C VAL A 131 0.43 -12.90 36.83
N TYR A 132 -0.85 -13.05 36.49
CA TYR A 132 -1.34 -13.94 35.45
C TYR A 132 -2.07 -13.16 34.37
N VAL A 133 -2.09 -13.70 33.16
CA VAL A 133 -2.95 -13.25 32.08
C VAL A 133 -3.90 -14.38 31.70
N VAL A 134 -5.19 -14.11 31.72
CA VAL A 134 -6.24 -15.10 31.47
C VAL A 134 -7.22 -14.56 30.43
N ARG A 135 -7.67 -15.42 29.51
CA ARG A 135 -8.67 -15.06 28.49
C ARG A 135 -10.07 -15.15 29.09
N GLU A 136 -10.40 -16.33 29.58
CA GLU A 136 -11.69 -16.69 30.14
C GLU A 136 -11.46 -17.32 31.51
N MET A 137 -12.12 -16.76 32.52
CA MET A 137 -12.14 -17.27 33.89
C MET A 137 -13.51 -16.96 34.45
N GLU A 138 -14.27 -18.01 34.82
CA GLU A 138 -15.65 -17.87 35.31
C GLU A 138 -15.70 -17.04 36.59
N GLU A 139 -14.84 -17.37 37.56
CA GLU A 139 -14.73 -16.64 38.82
C GLU A 139 -13.28 -16.35 39.16
N THR A 140 -13.01 -15.09 39.52
CA THR A 140 -11.68 -14.69 40.01
C THR A 140 -11.53 -15.12 41.47
N PRO A 141 -10.50 -15.92 41.83
CA PRO A 141 -10.30 -16.36 43.20
C PRO A 141 -10.16 -15.19 44.17
N ARG A 142 -10.61 -15.34 45.42
CA ARG A 142 -10.61 -14.25 46.42
C ARG A 142 -9.22 -13.67 46.72
N PHE A 143 -8.16 -14.47 46.53
CA PHE A 143 -6.77 -14.06 46.71
C PHE A 143 -6.18 -13.36 45.48
N CYS A 144 -6.99 -13.13 44.45
CA CYS A 144 -6.65 -12.47 43.21
C CYS A 144 -7.48 -11.22 43.00
N LYS A 145 -6.89 -10.22 42.35
CA LYS A 145 -7.56 -9.00 41.94
C LYS A 145 -7.33 -8.76 40.45
N GLU A 146 -8.38 -8.39 39.74
CA GLU A 146 -8.26 -7.91 38.36
C GLU A 146 -7.48 -6.58 38.36
N VAL A 147 -6.40 -6.54 37.59
CA VAL A 147 -5.55 -5.35 37.43
C VAL A 147 -6.06 -4.51 36.27
N LYS A 148 -6.26 -5.13 35.10
CA LYS A 148 -6.68 -4.46 33.88
C LYS A 148 -7.14 -5.47 32.83
N LYS A 149 -8.08 -5.06 31.99
CA LYS A 149 -8.40 -5.73 30.72
C LYS A 149 -7.64 -5.09 29.58
N VAL A 150 -6.97 -5.90 28.77
CA VAL A 150 -6.21 -5.42 27.62
C VAL A 150 -6.42 -6.32 26.42
N LYS A 151 -6.24 -5.74 25.24
CA LYS A 151 -6.34 -6.41 23.95
C LYS A 151 -4.95 -6.89 23.53
N ILE A 152 -4.77 -8.20 23.34
CA ILE A 152 -3.49 -8.82 22.97
C ILE A 152 -3.63 -9.54 21.62
N PRO A 153 -2.70 -9.34 20.66
CA PRO A 153 -2.78 -9.89 19.31
C PRO A 153 -2.43 -11.37 19.14
N PHE A 154 -2.09 -12.07 20.22
CA PHE A 154 -1.62 -13.46 20.15
C PHE A 154 -2.10 -14.27 21.36
N GLU A 155 -2.08 -15.60 21.18
CA GLU A 155 -2.31 -16.52 22.29
C GLU A 155 -1.14 -16.46 23.27
N TYR A 156 -1.48 -16.48 24.57
CA TYR A 156 -0.49 -16.38 25.64
C TYR A 156 0.54 -17.49 25.55
N SER A 157 1.82 -17.12 25.56
CA SER A 157 2.90 -18.02 25.93
C SER A 157 3.74 -17.37 27.02
N PRO A 158 4.02 -18.07 28.13
CA PRO A 158 4.85 -17.55 29.23
C PRO A 158 6.33 -17.40 28.83
N TYR A 159 6.74 -17.94 27.69
CA TYR A 159 8.11 -17.98 27.19
C TYR A 159 8.36 -16.99 26.06
N LEU A 160 7.49 -15.98 25.89
CA LEU A 160 7.70 -14.89 24.93
C LEU A 160 8.72 -13.89 25.47
N ASP A 161 9.98 -14.32 25.58
CA ASP A 161 11.06 -13.58 26.26
C ASP A 161 12.31 -13.38 25.36
N ASP A 162 12.24 -13.73 24.08
CA ASP A 162 13.35 -13.59 23.13
C ASP A 162 13.34 -12.24 22.38
N GLY A 163 12.40 -11.35 22.69
CA GLY A 163 12.18 -10.09 21.96
C GLY A 163 11.78 -10.28 20.49
N SER A 164 11.53 -11.52 20.03
CA SER A 164 11.23 -11.80 18.63
C SER A 164 9.76 -11.51 18.29
N PHE A 165 8.86 -11.71 19.26
CA PHE A 165 7.41 -11.47 19.17
C PHE A 165 7.00 -10.00 19.33
N GLY A 166 7.87 -9.09 18.89
CA GLY A 166 7.70 -7.65 18.99
C GLY A 166 6.30 -7.14 18.64
N LEU A 167 5.85 -6.12 19.36
CA LEU A 167 4.58 -5.45 19.15
C LEU A 167 4.52 -4.88 17.72
N SER A 168 3.64 -5.43 16.88
CA SER A 168 3.39 -4.90 15.54
C SER A 168 2.20 -3.95 15.54
N LEU A 169 2.44 -2.73 15.09
CA LEU A 169 1.45 -1.68 14.92
C LEU A 169 1.22 -1.38 13.43
N SER A 170 0.02 -0.92 13.10
CA SER A 170 -0.33 -0.40 11.79
C SER A 170 -0.81 1.04 11.87
N TRP A 171 -0.76 1.78 10.76
CA TRP A 171 -1.25 3.15 10.67
C TRP A 171 -2.04 3.42 9.38
N GLY A 172 -2.80 4.53 9.39
CA GLY A 172 -3.65 4.96 8.27
C GLY A 172 -5.13 4.62 8.48
N ALA A 173 -6.02 5.14 7.64
CA ALA A 173 -7.44 4.79 7.68
C ALA A 173 -7.65 3.28 7.47
N ASN A 174 -8.67 2.71 8.11
CA ASN A 174 -9.11 1.35 7.80
C ASN A 174 -9.81 1.41 6.43
N ASP A 175 -9.23 0.80 5.41
CA ASP A 175 -10.02 0.38 4.23
C ASP A 175 -10.72 -0.99 4.50
N ASP A 176 -10.50 -1.57 5.68
CA ASP A 176 -10.75 -2.99 6.01
C ASP A 176 -11.59 -3.20 7.30
N GLU A 177 -12.59 -2.36 7.56
CA GLU A 177 -13.65 -2.75 8.49
C GLU A 177 -14.61 -3.71 7.76
N GLY A 178 -14.16 -4.94 7.47
CA GLY A 178 -15.03 -5.95 6.81
C GLY A 178 -14.40 -7.12 6.06
N ARG A 179 -13.08 -7.33 6.06
CA ARG A 179 -12.47 -8.42 5.28
C ARG A 179 -12.00 -9.60 6.14
N THR A 180 -12.70 -10.72 6.00
CA THR A 180 -12.34 -12.02 6.56
C THR A 180 -11.05 -12.54 5.93
N GLU A 181 -10.34 -13.37 6.69
CA GLU A 181 -9.01 -13.94 6.43
C GLU A 181 -8.89 -14.77 5.12
N SER A 182 -9.99 -14.91 4.37
CA SER A 182 -10.06 -15.64 3.08
C SER A 182 -9.53 -14.86 1.87
N GLU A 183 -9.34 -13.54 1.95
CA GLU A 183 -8.96 -12.72 0.79
C GLU A 183 -7.47 -12.41 0.65
N ARG A 184 -6.61 -12.91 1.54
CA ARG A 184 -5.15 -12.82 1.36
C ARG A 184 -4.60 -13.76 0.27
N GLY A 185 -5.41 -14.70 -0.23
CA GLY A 185 -5.00 -15.72 -1.21
C GLY A 185 -5.02 -15.31 -2.68
N CYS A 186 -5.65 -14.18 -3.05
CA CYS A 186 -5.83 -13.79 -4.46
C CYS A 186 -5.67 -12.29 -4.69
N LEU A 187 -4.56 -11.68 -4.28
CA LEU A 187 -4.18 -10.36 -4.78
C LEU A 187 -3.14 -10.52 -5.89
N TYR A 188 -3.63 -10.79 -7.10
CA TYR A 188 -2.90 -10.43 -8.31
C TYR A 188 -2.67 -8.91 -8.27
N LYS A 189 -1.40 -8.52 -8.21
CA LYS A 189 -0.95 -7.14 -8.35
C LYS A 189 -1.62 -6.54 -9.59
N ALA A 190 -2.52 -5.58 -9.40
CA ALA A 190 -3.15 -4.88 -10.51
C ALA A 190 -2.02 -4.31 -11.39
N PRO A 191 -1.95 -4.66 -12.68
CA PRO A 191 -0.97 -4.04 -13.57
C PRO A 191 -1.26 -2.55 -13.65
N ASN A 192 -0.19 -1.76 -13.67
CA ASN A 192 -0.21 -0.31 -13.69
C ASN A 192 -0.99 0.18 -14.92
N TYR A 193 -2.27 0.54 -14.73
CA TYR A 193 -3.23 0.82 -15.81
C TYR A 193 -2.89 2.10 -16.58
N GLU A 194 -2.12 3.03 -15.98
CA GLU A 194 -1.66 4.24 -16.65
C GLU A 194 -0.77 3.95 -17.87
N GLY A 195 0.10 2.94 -17.78
CA GLY A 195 0.98 2.56 -18.90
C GLY A 195 0.23 1.91 -20.05
N VAL A 196 -0.83 1.14 -19.74
CA VAL A 196 -1.65 0.43 -20.73
C VAL A 196 -2.54 1.41 -21.50
N ILE A 197 -3.09 2.43 -20.82
CA ILE A 197 -3.92 3.46 -21.46
C ILE A 197 -3.07 4.30 -22.44
N LEU A 198 -1.83 4.65 -22.05
CA LEU A 198 -0.92 5.40 -22.93
C LEU A 198 -0.50 4.57 -24.16
N LEU A 199 -0.19 3.29 -23.99
CA LEU A 199 0.13 2.41 -25.12
C LEU A 199 -1.06 2.24 -26.07
N ALA A 200 -2.27 2.05 -25.55
CA ALA A 200 -3.48 1.96 -26.36
C ALA A 200 -3.73 3.26 -27.15
N ALA A 201 -3.56 4.43 -26.52
CA ALA A 201 -3.69 5.72 -27.19
C ALA A 201 -2.67 5.87 -28.34
N MET A 202 -1.42 5.47 -28.13
CA MET A 202 -0.37 5.53 -29.16
C MET A 202 -0.67 4.62 -30.36
N VAL A 203 -1.24 3.43 -30.14
CA VAL A 203 -1.65 2.51 -31.22
C VAL A 203 -2.81 3.08 -32.04
N VAL A 204 -3.79 3.70 -31.39
CA VAL A 204 -4.93 4.34 -32.09
C VAL A 204 -4.45 5.51 -32.93
N ILE A 205 -3.57 6.38 -32.39
CA ILE A 205 -3.03 7.52 -33.13
C ILE A 205 -2.20 7.03 -34.34
N SER A 206 -1.34 6.02 -34.15
CA SER A 206 -0.54 5.44 -35.23
C SER A 206 -1.42 4.86 -36.35
N SER A 207 -2.46 4.10 -36.00
CA SER A 207 -3.38 3.54 -37.00
C SER A 207 -4.16 4.62 -37.76
N MET A 208 -4.61 5.69 -37.10
CA MET A 208 -5.26 6.82 -37.78
C MET A 208 -4.33 7.56 -38.75
N VAL A 209 -3.05 7.69 -38.41
CA VAL A 209 -2.04 8.28 -39.30
C VAL A 209 -1.80 7.38 -40.51
N ILE A 210 -1.67 6.06 -40.31
CA ILE A 210 -1.51 5.08 -41.40
C ILE A 210 -2.72 5.10 -42.33
N ILE A 211 -3.95 5.13 -41.79
CA ILE A 211 -5.18 5.20 -42.59
C ILE A 211 -5.22 6.48 -43.43
N LYS A 212 -4.86 7.64 -42.87
CA LYS A 212 -4.77 8.91 -43.64
C LYS A 212 -3.73 8.85 -44.74
N ILE A 213 -2.57 8.24 -44.50
CA ILE A 213 -1.51 8.06 -45.51
C ILE A 213 -1.98 7.13 -46.64
N CYS A 214 -2.62 6.01 -46.30
CA CYS A 214 -3.19 5.07 -47.27
C CYS A 214 -4.30 5.72 -48.10
N HIS A 215 -5.20 6.49 -47.47
CA HIS A 215 -6.28 7.18 -48.17
C HIS A 215 -5.75 8.28 -49.11
N SER A 216 -4.72 9.03 -48.67
CA SER A 216 -4.07 10.05 -49.49
C SER A 216 -3.34 9.44 -50.70
N LYS A 217 -2.63 8.31 -50.52
CA LYS A 217 -2.00 7.56 -51.61
C LYS A 217 -3.05 7.01 -52.60
N LYS A 218 -4.14 6.42 -52.11
CA LYS A 218 -5.23 5.90 -52.94
C LYS A 218 -5.88 7.01 -53.78
N HIS A 219 -6.07 8.19 -53.20
CA HIS A 219 -6.63 9.34 -53.92
C HIS A 219 -5.67 9.89 -55.00
N LYS A 220 -4.35 9.84 -54.78
CA LYS A 220 -3.36 10.21 -55.81
C LYS A 220 -3.36 9.23 -56.98
N ILE A 221 -3.37 7.92 -56.71
CA ILE A 221 -3.39 6.87 -57.74
C ILE A 221 -4.67 6.95 -58.57
N LEU A 222 -5.83 7.13 -57.93
CA LEU A 222 -7.12 7.27 -58.63
C LEU A 222 -7.13 8.50 -59.55
N LYS A 223 -6.47 9.60 -59.16
CA LYS A 223 -6.38 10.81 -59.97
C LYS A 223 -5.47 10.62 -61.19
N GLU A 224 -4.38 9.86 -61.05
CA GLU A 224 -3.48 9.51 -62.16
C GLU A 224 -4.13 8.53 -63.16
N GLU A 225 -4.89 7.54 -62.68
CA GLU A 225 -5.62 6.59 -63.55
C GLU A 225 -6.74 7.25 -64.35
N VAL A 226 -7.49 8.18 -63.74
CA VAL A 226 -8.53 8.96 -64.44
C VAL A 226 -7.91 9.86 -65.50
N GLN A 227 -6.75 10.46 -65.22
CA GLN A 227 -6.06 11.32 -66.18
C GLN A 227 -5.48 10.52 -67.37
N LYS A 228 -5.06 9.27 -67.14
CA LYS A 228 -4.59 8.35 -68.19
C LYS A 228 -5.72 7.88 -69.12
N LYS A 229 -6.90 7.56 -68.56
CA LYS A 229 -8.08 7.16 -69.36
C LYS A 229 -8.67 8.28 -70.21
N VAL A 230 -8.54 9.54 -69.78
CA VAL A 230 -8.99 10.71 -70.56
C VAL A 230 -8.11 10.93 -71.81
N PHE A 231 -6.86 10.45 -71.81
CA PHE A 231 -5.95 10.62 -72.96
C PHE A 231 -6.04 9.50 -74.01
N GLU A 232 -6.72 8.38 -73.73
CA GLU A 232 -6.72 7.17 -74.58
C GLU A 232 -7.95 7.06 -75.52
N HIS A 233 -8.92 7.98 -75.46
CA HIS A 233 -10.13 7.97 -76.31
C HIS A 233 -10.39 9.27 -77.12
N PRO A 234 -9.60 9.58 -78.19
CA PRO A 234 -10.04 10.57 -79.18
C PRO A 234 -10.01 10.11 -80.65
N TYR A 235 -10.27 8.83 -80.97
CA TYR A 235 -10.38 8.44 -82.40
C TYR A 235 -11.31 7.24 -82.68
N GLU A 236 -12.62 7.37 -82.51
CA GLU A 236 -13.56 6.58 -83.33
C GLU A 236 -14.83 7.38 -83.61
N ALA A 237 -14.85 8.11 -84.73
CA ALA A 237 -16.06 8.38 -85.51
C ALA A 237 -15.66 9.12 -86.81
N LEU A 238 -15.83 8.46 -87.95
CA LEU A 238 -16.35 9.04 -89.21
C LEU A 238 -16.40 7.92 -90.26
N LYS A 239 -17.58 7.32 -90.42
CA LYS A 239 -17.94 6.49 -91.57
C LYS A 239 -18.87 7.33 -92.44
N PRO A 240 -18.56 7.63 -93.72
CA PRO A 240 -19.46 8.39 -94.56
C PRO A 240 -20.54 7.47 -95.15
N GLY A 241 -21.79 7.92 -95.03
CA GLY A 241 -22.95 7.36 -95.72
C GLY A 241 -22.94 7.75 -97.20
N SER A 242 -23.45 6.82 -98.01
CA SER A 242 -23.77 6.91 -99.42
C SER A 242 -24.71 8.06 -99.77
N ASP A 243 -24.59 8.59 -100.99
CA ASP A 243 -25.72 8.78 -101.92
C ASP A 243 -25.23 8.87 -103.38
N GLU A 244 -26.06 8.33 -104.28
CA GLU A 244 -25.95 8.12 -105.73
C GLU A 244 -25.82 9.41 -106.58
N VAL A 245 -25.32 9.28 -107.83
CA VAL A 245 -26.09 9.52 -109.09
C VAL A 245 -25.22 9.22 -110.33
N SER A 246 -25.90 8.64 -111.32
CA SER A 246 -25.56 8.11 -112.64
C SER A 246 -25.14 9.12 -113.73
N VAL A 247 -24.31 8.65 -114.68
CA VAL A 247 -24.57 8.57 -116.15
C VAL A 247 -23.80 7.38 -116.72
#